data_AF-Q86I44-F1
#
_entry.id   AF-Q86I44-F1
#
_cell.length_a   1.000
_cell.length_b   1.000
_cell.length_c   1.000
_cell.angle_alpha   90.00
_cell.angle_beta   90.00
_cell.angle_gamma   90.00
#
_symmetry.space_group_name_H-M   'P 1'
#
loop_
_entity.id
_entity.type
_entity.pdbx_description
1 polymer ?
#
loop_
_entity_poly.entity_id
_entity_poly.type
_entity_poly.pdbx_seq_one_letter_code
_entity_poly.pdbx_strand_id
1 'polypeptide(L)'
;MSGQNILKCKKCQLEITNKIITNHNSDTFHEQCFVCKLCSTPISDPYFTDKETGDFYCAKCEVIRNDQSKPLRESLGFCSLCYKYFRQNEDILTIDLERYHIGCLKCTICKKGINNEKYYREKMTSKLSNYCCEDCFEKVDKCNGCNSMTLGQTLLAMGKNYHANCFKCFKCSEIIKPNSPYSINKQTNTPSCQKCN
;
A
#
# COMPACT_ATOMS: atom_id res chain seq x y z
N MET A 1 -55.95 2.87 5.19
CA MET A 1 -54.75 2.23 4.60
C MET A 1 -53.53 2.95 5.16
N SER A 2 -52.82 2.36 6.12
CA SER A 2 -51.55 2.90 6.59
C SER A 2 -50.50 2.61 5.51
N GLY A 3 -50.13 3.61 4.73
CA GLY A 3 -48.97 3.49 3.83
C GLY A 3 -47.74 3.26 4.69
N GLN A 4 -47.17 2.05 4.66
CA GLN A 4 -45.88 1.81 5.28
C GLN A 4 -44.87 2.71 4.56
N ASN A 5 -44.23 3.63 5.31
CA ASN A 5 -43.25 4.53 4.74
C ASN A 5 -41.99 3.72 4.41
N ILE A 6 -41.83 3.36 3.14
CA ILE A 6 -40.68 2.59 2.65
C ILE A 6 -39.45 3.50 2.62
N LEU A 7 -38.48 3.22 3.50
CA LEU A 7 -37.21 3.94 3.54
C LEU A 7 -36.26 3.45 2.44
N LYS A 8 -35.69 4.38 1.68
CA LYS A 8 -34.74 4.10 0.59
C LYS A 8 -33.34 4.59 0.96
N CYS A 9 -32.35 3.75 0.71
CA CYS A 9 -30.94 4.09 0.89
C CYS A 9 -30.52 5.23 -0.03
N LYS A 10 -30.03 6.35 0.49
CA LYS A 10 -29.55 7.49 -0.33
C LYS A 10 -28.42 7.12 -1.28
N LYS A 11 -27.59 6.13 -0.93
CA LYS A 11 -26.45 5.71 -1.76
C LYS A 11 -26.86 4.85 -2.95
N CYS A 12 -27.68 3.82 -2.75
CA CYS A 12 -28.01 2.86 -3.81
C CYS A 12 -29.48 2.93 -4.27
N GLN A 13 -30.29 3.78 -3.66
CA GLN A 13 -31.71 4.03 -3.96
C GLN A 13 -32.67 2.84 -3.78
N LEU A 14 -32.16 1.70 -3.29
CA LEU A 14 -32.96 0.52 -2.96
C LEU A 14 -33.57 0.63 -1.57
N GLU A 15 -34.68 -0.06 -1.36
CA GLU A 15 -35.35 -0.20 -0.07
C GLU A 15 -34.42 -0.81 0.99
N ILE A 16 -34.55 -0.32 2.22
CA ILE A 16 -33.81 -0.83 3.38
C ILE A 16 -34.71 -1.81 4.14
N THR A 17 -34.45 -3.10 3.99
CA THR A 17 -35.22 -4.18 4.63
C THR A 17 -34.65 -4.63 5.98
N ASN A 18 -33.43 -4.21 6.30
CA ASN A 18 -32.66 -4.63 7.48
C ASN A 18 -32.32 -3.41 8.36
N LYS A 19 -31.18 -3.45 9.06
CA LYS A 19 -30.66 -2.34 9.87
C LYS A 19 -30.55 -1.05 9.03
N ILE A 20 -31.18 0.01 9.53
CA ILE A 20 -31.14 1.36 8.95
C ILE A 20 -30.05 2.16 9.66
N ILE A 21 -29.19 2.81 8.87
CA ILE A 21 -28.29 3.85 9.35
C ILE A 21 -28.84 5.20 8.92
N THR A 22 -29.03 6.13 9.87
CA THR A 22 -29.45 7.50 9.60
C THR A 22 -28.31 8.44 9.93
N ASN A 23 -27.91 9.29 8.97
CA ASN A 23 -26.82 10.26 9.16
C ASN A 23 -27.32 11.59 9.76
N HIS A 24 -26.43 12.54 10.03
CA HIS A 24 -26.81 13.86 10.58
C HIS A 24 -27.71 14.69 9.65
N ASN A 25 -27.74 14.39 8.34
CA ASN A 25 -28.60 15.03 7.37
C ASN A 25 -29.98 14.35 7.25
N SER A 26 -30.30 13.40 8.15
CA SER A 26 -31.52 12.56 8.12
C SER A 26 -31.65 11.66 6.90
N ASP A 27 -30.56 11.46 6.15
CA ASP A 27 -30.52 10.49 5.06
C ASP A 27 -30.41 9.07 5.62
N THR A 28 -31.10 8.11 4.99
CA THR A 28 -31.04 6.70 5.40
C THR A 28 -30.15 5.88 4.47
N PHE A 29 -29.47 4.86 5.01
CA PHE A 29 -28.56 3.99 4.28
C PHE A 29 -28.66 2.55 4.77
N HIS A 30 -28.33 1.60 3.89
CA HIS A 30 -27.91 0.27 4.34
C HIS A 30 -26.59 0.37 5.10
N GLU A 31 -26.36 -0.53 6.06
CA GLU A 31 -25.10 -0.60 6.82
C GLU A 31 -23.88 -0.77 5.90
N GLN A 32 -23.98 -1.60 4.85
CA GLN A 32 -22.93 -1.76 3.84
C GLN A 32 -22.80 -0.56 2.88
N CYS A 33 -23.79 0.33 2.86
CA CYS A 33 -23.75 1.55 2.07
C CYS A 33 -23.09 2.70 2.83
N PHE A 34 -23.23 2.75 4.15
CA PHE A 34 -22.60 3.75 5.02
C PHE A 34 -21.28 3.24 5.61
N VAL A 35 -20.30 3.07 4.73
CA VAL A 35 -18.98 2.52 5.05
C VAL A 35 -17.87 3.49 4.68
N CYS A 36 -16.74 3.42 5.40
CA CYS A 36 -15.58 4.24 5.10
C CYS A 36 -14.97 3.86 3.75
N LYS A 37 -14.70 4.85 2.88
CA LYS A 37 -14.10 4.61 1.57
C LYS A 37 -12.71 3.95 1.65
N LEU A 38 -11.92 4.24 2.69
CA LEU A 38 -10.60 3.63 2.87
C LEU A 38 -10.69 2.21 3.45
N CYS A 39 -11.22 2.04 4.65
CA CYS A 39 -11.19 0.74 5.35
C CYS A 39 -12.41 -0.14 5.10
N SER A 40 -13.45 0.37 4.45
CA SER A 40 -14.70 -0.35 4.15
C SER A 40 -15.45 -0.88 5.38
N THR A 41 -15.14 -0.40 6.58
CA THR A 41 -15.93 -0.72 7.77
C THR A 41 -17.20 0.14 7.80
N PRO A 42 -18.33 -0.40 8.30
CA PRO A 42 -19.46 0.43 8.70
C PRO A 42 -18.99 1.57 9.59
N ILE A 43 -19.51 2.78 9.36
CA ILE A 43 -19.10 3.96 10.13
C ILE A 43 -20.14 4.25 11.21
N SER A 44 -19.68 4.38 12.45
CA SER A 44 -20.37 5.09 13.52
C SER A 44 -19.80 6.49 13.65
N ASP A 45 -20.53 7.41 14.29
CA ASP A 45 -20.02 8.74 14.58
C ASP A 45 -18.70 8.69 15.39
N PRO A 46 -17.76 9.63 15.13
CA PRO A 46 -17.83 10.67 14.12
C PRO A 46 -17.40 10.16 12.72
N TYR A 47 -18.03 10.73 11.69
CA TYR A 47 -17.68 10.53 10.29
C TYR A 47 -17.44 11.86 9.57
N PHE A 48 -16.72 11.77 8.45
CA PHE A 48 -16.38 12.90 7.60
C PHE A 48 -16.86 12.59 6.19
N THR A 49 -17.43 13.59 5.52
CA THR A 49 -17.87 13.47 4.12
C THR A 49 -16.94 14.28 3.25
N ASP A 50 -16.40 13.64 2.22
CA ASP A 50 -15.65 14.32 1.17
C ASP A 50 -16.55 15.28 0.40
N LYS A 51 -16.16 16.56 0.30
CA LYS A 51 -17.00 17.56 -0.36
C LYS A 51 -17.07 17.38 -1.87
N GLU A 52 -16.07 16.77 -2.49
CA GLU A 52 -15.99 16.61 -3.95
C GLU A 52 -16.61 15.30 -4.39
N THR A 53 -16.29 14.20 -3.71
CA THR A 53 -16.72 12.85 -4.09
C THR A 53 -17.97 12.36 -3.36
N GLY A 54 -18.33 12.99 -2.23
CA GLY A 54 -19.40 12.52 -1.35
C GLY A 54 -19.06 11.23 -0.59
N ASP A 55 -17.82 10.75 -0.66
CA ASP A 55 -17.37 9.55 0.05
C ASP A 55 -17.29 9.78 1.56
N PHE A 56 -17.64 8.75 2.35
CA PHE A 56 -17.57 8.81 3.81
C PHE A 56 -16.24 8.27 4.34
N TYR A 57 -15.72 8.89 5.40
CA TYR A 57 -14.52 8.45 6.11
C TYR A 57 -14.77 8.35 7.62
N CYS A 58 -14.30 7.28 8.26
CA CYS A 58 -14.32 7.19 9.72
C CYS A 58 -13.22 8.07 10.32
N ALA A 59 -13.37 8.47 11.58
CA ALA A 59 -12.40 9.30 12.29
C ALA A 59 -10.95 8.82 12.18
N LYS A 60 -10.72 7.51 12.29
CA LYS A 60 -9.38 6.92 12.17
C LYS A 60 -8.79 7.13 10.77
N CYS A 61 -9.59 6.90 9.73
CA CYS A 61 -9.15 7.07 8.35
C CYS A 61 -8.99 8.53 7.95
N GLU A 62 -9.81 9.43 8.50
CA GLU A 62 -9.70 10.88 8.27
C GLU A 62 -8.35 11.42 8.76
N VAL A 63 -7.90 11.00 9.95
CA VAL A 63 -6.59 11.37 10.49
C VAL A 63 -5.47 11.01 9.51
N ILE A 64 -5.50 9.81 8.93
CA ILE A 64 -4.45 9.34 8.02
C ILE A 64 -4.53 9.98 6.63
N ARG A 65 -5.72 10.39 6.17
CA ARG A 65 -5.85 11.18 4.94
C ARG A 65 -5.11 12.51 5.05
N ASN A 66 -5.25 13.17 6.20
CA ASN A 66 -4.65 14.48 6.46
C ASN A 66 -3.17 14.36 6.89
N ASP A 67 -2.81 13.32 7.64
CA ASP A 67 -1.44 13.04 8.10
C ASP A 67 -1.01 11.61 7.70
N GLN A 68 -0.25 11.53 6.61
CA GLN A 68 0.30 10.27 6.10
C GLN A 68 1.65 9.89 6.74
N SER A 69 1.95 10.32 7.96
CA SER A 69 3.15 9.88 8.67
C SER A 69 3.08 8.39 9.00
N LYS A 70 4.22 7.71 8.88
CA LYS A 70 4.33 6.27 9.18
C LYS A 70 4.09 5.98 10.68
N PRO A 71 4.67 6.73 11.64
CA PRO A 71 4.46 6.46 13.05
C PRO A 71 3.00 6.58 13.49
N LEU A 72 2.27 7.58 12.99
CA LEU A 72 0.86 7.78 13.37
C LEU A 72 -0.01 6.62 12.87
N ARG A 73 0.15 6.20 11.61
CA ARG A 73 -0.52 5.01 11.06
C ARG A 73 -0.22 3.75 11.87
N GLU A 74 1.04 3.55 12.20
CA GLU A 74 1.47 2.39 12.99
C GLU A 74 0.85 2.43 14.38
N SER A 75 0.79 3.58 15.05
CA SER A 75 0.17 3.70 16.38
C SER A 75 -1.36 3.44 16.35
N LEU A 76 -2.05 3.90 15.30
CA LEU A 76 -3.52 3.84 15.20
C LEU A 76 -4.07 2.51 14.69
N GLY A 77 -3.23 1.53 14.34
CA GLY A 77 -3.72 0.21 13.90
C GLY A 77 -4.02 0.13 12.41
N PHE A 78 -3.12 0.63 11.57
CA PHE A 78 -3.22 0.49 10.12
C PHE A 78 -2.23 -0.54 9.56
N CYS A 79 -2.65 -1.22 8.50
CA CYS A 79 -1.81 -2.13 7.74
C CYS A 79 -0.69 -1.37 7.00
N SER A 80 0.55 -1.83 7.17
CA SER A 80 1.74 -1.24 6.55
C SER A 80 1.79 -1.40 5.03
N LEU A 81 0.93 -2.24 4.43
CA LEU A 81 0.82 -2.43 2.98
C LEU A 81 -0.38 -1.72 2.35
N CYS A 82 -1.60 -1.95 2.86
CA CYS A 82 -2.81 -1.41 2.24
C CYS A 82 -3.28 -0.10 2.88
N TYR A 83 -2.66 0.33 3.98
CA TYR A 83 -2.98 1.57 4.69
C TYR A 83 -4.42 1.62 5.22
N LYS A 84 -5.10 0.46 5.32
CA LYS A 84 -6.44 0.33 5.91
C LYS A 84 -6.35 -0.09 7.36
N TYR A 85 -7.35 0.35 8.13
CA TYR A 85 -7.49 0.05 9.55
C TYR A 85 -7.76 -1.45 9.80
N PHE A 86 -7.21 -1.99 10.88
CA PHE A 86 -7.55 -3.32 11.39
C PHE A 86 -8.87 -3.29 12.14
N ARG A 87 -9.79 -4.21 11.84
CA ARG A 87 -11.02 -4.34 12.62
C ARG A 87 -10.69 -4.79 14.05
N GLN A 88 -11.61 -4.52 14.97
CA GLN A 88 -11.49 -5.04 16.33
C GLN A 88 -11.40 -6.57 16.29
N ASN A 89 -10.43 -7.13 17.01
CA ASN A 89 -10.18 -8.57 17.09
C ASN A 89 -9.89 -9.26 15.74
N GLU A 90 -9.46 -8.51 14.72
CA GLU A 90 -9.01 -9.09 13.45
C GLU A 90 -7.65 -9.77 13.63
N ASP A 91 -7.49 -10.96 13.03
CA ASP A 91 -6.19 -11.62 12.97
C ASP A 91 -5.23 -10.84 12.07
N ILE A 92 -4.04 -10.55 12.60
CA ILE A 92 -3.01 -9.75 11.93
C ILE A 92 -1.67 -10.46 11.95
N LEU A 93 -0.88 -10.21 10.90
CA LEU A 93 0.54 -10.60 10.87
C LEU A 93 1.38 -9.44 11.38
N THR A 94 2.33 -9.73 12.27
CA THR A 94 3.31 -8.76 12.76
C THR A 94 4.71 -9.23 12.40
N ILE A 95 5.44 -8.43 11.63
CA ILE A 95 6.78 -8.74 11.15
C ILE A 95 7.64 -7.49 11.24
N ASP A 96 8.80 -7.57 11.88
CA ASP A 96 9.70 -6.42 12.10
C ASP A 96 8.98 -5.19 12.70
N LEU A 97 8.05 -5.44 13.64
CA LEU A 97 7.16 -4.44 14.26
C LEU A 97 6.12 -3.79 13.33
N GLU A 98 6.13 -4.12 12.03
CA GLU A 98 5.11 -3.71 11.07
C GLU A 98 3.92 -4.68 11.10
N ARG A 99 2.70 -4.16 10.96
CA ARG A 99 1.47 -4.95 11.05
C ARG A 99 0.79 -5.04 9.68
N TYR A 100 0.23 -6.19 9.34
CA TYR A 100 -0.45 -6.42 8.06
C TYR A 100 -1.73 -7.21 8.25
N HIS A 101 -2.71 -6.97 7.37
CA HIS A 101 -3.80 -7.94 7.20
C HIS A 101 -3.18 -9.23 6.66
N ILE A 102 -3.63 -10.39 7.14
CA ILE A 102 -3.17 -11.70 6.65
C ILE A 102 -3.23 -11.75 5.11
N GLY A 103 -4.33 -11.27 4.52
CA GLY A 103 -4.52 -11.25 3.06
C GLY A 103 -3.71 -10.19 2.30
N CYS A 104 -3.02 -9.26 2.98
CA CYS A 104 -2.22 -8.22 2.35
C CYS A 104 -0.77 -8.65 2.12
N LEU A 105 -0.18 -9.46 3.00
CA LEU A 105 1.20 -9.89 2.86
C LEU A 105 1.28 -11.07 1.89
N LYS A 106 1.58 -10.77 0.62
CA LYS A 106 1.61 -11.73 -0.47
C LYS A 106 2.90 -11.62 -1.27
N CYS A 107 3.36 -12.75 -1.80
CA CYS A 107 4.48 -12.77 -2.74
C CYS A 107 4.12 -11.97 -4.00
N THR A 108 4.97 -11.02 -4.38
CA THR A 108 4.80 -10.19 -5.58
C THR A 108 4.74 -11.04 -6.85
N ILE A 109 5.41 -12.19 -6.87
CA ILE A 109 5.48 -13.08 -8.03
C ILE A 109 4.27 -14.01 -8.11
N CYS A 110 4.06 -14.88 -7.12
CA CYS A 110 3.01 -15.91 -7.18
C CYS A 110 1.68 -15.52 -6.54
N LYS A 111 1.61 -14.35 -5.87
CA LYS A 111 0.43 -13.82 -5.16
C LYS A 111 -0.08 -14.66 -3.98
N LYS A 112 0.57 -15.78 -3.65
CA LYS A 112 0.29 -16.55 -2.42
C LYS A 112 0.58 -15.71 -1.19
N GLY A 113 -0.22 -15.93 -0.12
CA GLY A 113 0.02 -15.32 1.17
C GLY A 113 1.35 -15.77 1.78
N ILE A 114 2.01 -14.88 2.50
CA ILE A 114 3.24 -15.17 3.26
C ILE A 114 2.83 -15.14 4.74
N ASN A 115 2.68 -16.31 5.36
CA ASN A 115 2.15 -16.44 6.72
C ASN A 115 3.25 -16.95 7.68
N ASN A 116 4.05 -16.06 8.27
CA ASN A 116 5.16 -16.43 9.17
C ASN A 116 6.19 -17.42 8.58
N GLU A 117 6.19 -17.60 7.26
CA GLU A 117 7.16 -18.40 6.52
C GLU A 117 8.41 -17.57 6.18
N LYS A 118 9.48 -18.23 5.74
CA LYS A 118 10.67 -17.53 5.23
C LYS A 118 10.28 -16.68 4.01
N TYR A 119 10.65 -15.42 4.07
CA TYR A 119 10.34 -14.45 3.04
C TYR A 119 11.52 -13.52 2.81
N TYR A 120 11.48 -12.85 1.67
CA TYR A 120 12.45 -11.83 1.30
C TYR A 120 11.73 -10.51 1.05
N ARG A 121 12.34 -9.40 1.47
CA ARG A 121 11.77 -8.04 1.39
C ARG A 121 12.62 -7.16 0.48
N GLU A 122 11.99 -6.56 -0.52
CA GLU A 122 12.58 -5.49 -1.32
C GLU A 122 11.95 -4.15 -0.90
N LYS A 123 12.72 -3.31 -0.20
CA LYS A 123 12.28 -1.96 0.19
C LYS A 123 12.38 -1.03 -1.03
N MET A 124 11.24 -0.58 -1.55
CA MET A 124 11.17 0.35 -2.69
C MET A 124 11.31 1.81 -2.23
N THR A 125 10.61 2.15 -1.15
CA THR A 125 10.68 3.46 -0.49
C THR A 125 10.60 3.27 1.03
N SER A 126 10.65 4.35 1.80
CA SER A 126 10.40 4.30 3.25
C SER A 126 8.98 3.85 3.61
N LYS A 127 8.04 3.90 2.65
CA LYS A 127 6.62 3.56 2.83
C LYS A 127 6.21 2.29 2.08
N LEU A 128 6.92 1.89 1.03
CA LEU A 128 6.52 0.79 0.15
C LEU A 128 7.59 -0.30 0.09
N SER A 129 7.18 -1.55 0.31
CA SER A 129 8.01 -2.74 0.15
C SER A 129 7.30 -3.81 -0.66
N ASN A 130 8.05 -4.54 -1.48
CA ASN A 130 7.62 -5.78 -2.12
C ASN A 130 8.10 -6.97 -1.30
N TYR A 131 7.39 -8.10 -1.39
CA TYR A 131 7.70 -9.32 -0.66
C TYR A 131 7.79 -10.50 -1.62
N CYS A 132 8.68 -11.46 -1.37
CA CYS A 132 8.79 -12.70 -2.15
C CYS A 132 8.83 -13.90 -1.20
N CYS A 133 8.10 -14.96 -1.55
CA CYS A 133 8.22 -16.24 -0.87
C CYS A 133 9.50 -16.97 -1.30
N GLU A 134 9.94 -17.92 -0.50
CA GLU A 134 11.15 -18.72 -0.76
C GLU A 134 11.12 -19.41 -2.14
N ASP A 135 10.01 -20.06 -2.51
CA ASP A 135 9.84 -20.76 -3.80
C ASP A 135 10.04 -19.90 -5.06
N CYS A 136 9.86 -18.58 -4.93
CA CYS A 136 10.00 -17.62 -6.02
C CYS A 136 11.35 -16.92 -6.00
N PHE A 137 12.04 -16.88 -4.86
CA PHE A 137 13.26 -16.10 -4.68
C PHE A 137 14.40 -16.52 -5.62
N GLU A 138 14.57 -17.81 -5.89
CA GLU A 138 15.62 -18.30 -6.80
C GLU A 138 15.36 -17.97 -8.27
N LYS A 139 14.11 -17.65 -8.62
CA LYS A 139 13.64 -17.44 -10.00
C LYS A 139 13.57 -15.96 -10.39
N VAL A 140 13.84 -15.05 -9.46
CA VAL A 140 13.78 -13.61 -9.72
C VAL A 140 15.16 -13.06 -10.03
N ASP A 141 15.18 -12.10 -10.94
CA ASP A 141 16.38 -11.34 -11.25
C ASP A 141 16.93 -10.64 -10.01
N LYS A 142 18.25 -10.42 -10.01
CA LYS A 142 18.97 -9.72 -8.94
C LYS A 142 19.50 -8.40 -9.46
N CYS A 143 19.42 -7.39 -8.61
CA CYS A 143 20.03 -6.09 -8.82
C CYS A 143 21.55 -6.22 -8.81
N ASN A 144 22.21 -5.82 -9.89
CA ASN A 144 23.66 -5.84 -10.01
C ASN A 144 24.35 -4.80 -9.11
N GLY A 145 23.61 -3.88 -8.48
CA GLY A 145 24.16 -2.91 -7.54
C GLY A 145 24.21 -3.38 -6.08
N CYS A 146 23.23 -4.18 -5.63
CA CYS A 146 23.14 -4.64 -4.23
C CYS A 146 23.02 -6.17 -4.08
N ASN A 147 23.02 -6.90 -5.20
CA ASN A 147 22.83 -8.35 -5.28
C ASN A 147 21.53 -8.89 -4.66
N SER A 148 20.57 -8.01 -4.39
CA SER A 148 19.24 -8.36 -3.89
C SER A 148 18.25 -8.46 -5.04
N MET A 149 17.18 -9.23 -4.85
CA MET A 149 16.08 -9.38 -5.81
C MET A 149 15.52 -8.07 -6.37
N THR A 150 15.01 -8.12 -7.60
CA THR A 150 14.25 -7.05 -8.24
C THR A 150 12.81 -7.49 -8.49
N LEU A 151 11.88 -7.17 -7.57
CA LEU A 151 10.46 -7.54 -7.72
C LEU A 151 9.61 -6.39 -8.31
N GLY A 152 10.06 -5.16 -8.10
CA GLY A 152 9.36 -3.95 -8.51
C GLY A 152 9.88 -3.38 -9.82
N GLN A 153 9.74 -2.05 -9.94
CA GLN A 153 10.34 -1.31 -11.04
C GLN A 153 11.85 -1.45 -11.02
N THR A 154 12.39 -1.83 -12.17
CA THR A 154 13.79 -2.15 -12.36
C THR A 154 14.33 -1.34 -13.51
N LEU A 155 15.54 -0.79 -13.35
CA LEU A 155 16.29 -0.16 -14.42
C LEU A 155 17.13 -1.22 -15.11
N LEU A 156 16.92 -1.40 -16.42
CA LEU A 156 17.80 -2.18 -17.27
C LEU A 156 18.93 -1.27 -17.78
N ALA A 157 20.15 -1.54 -17.37
CA ALA A 157 21.34 -0.82 -17.82
C ALA A 157 22.49 -1.81 -18.00
N MET A 158 23.33 -1.62 -19.03
CA MET A 158 24.51 -2.47 -19.24
C MET A 158 24.16 -3.98 -19.36
N GLY A 159 22.95 -4.30 -19.86
CA GLY A 159 22.43 -5.66 -19.94
C GLY A 159 22.11 -6.31 -18.59
N LYS A 160 22.03 -5.53 -17.51
CA LYS A 160 21.78 -5.99 -16.14
C LYS A 160 20.66 -5.20 -15.47
N ASN A 161 20.01 -5.84 -14.51
CA ASN A 161 18.94 -5.26 -13.72
C ASN A 161 19.51 -4.48 -12.53
N TYR A 162 18.92 -3.31 -12.24
CA TYR A 162 19.26 -2.49 -11.08
C TYR A 162 17.97 -1.96 -10.43
N HIS A 163 17.95 -1.86 -9.09
CA HIS A 163 17.02 -0.93 -8.45
C HIS A 163 17.34 0.49 -8.91
N ALA A 164 16.32 1.34 -9.06
CA ALA A 164 16.52 2.74 -9.43
C ALA A 164 17.52 3.47 -8.52
N ASN A 165 17.51 3.16 -7.22
CA ASN A 165 18.44 3.74 -6.25
C ASN A 165 19.81 3.05 -6.21
N CYS A 166 19.99 1.91 -6.86
CA CYS A 166 21.26 1.17 -6.88
C CYS A 166 22.12 1.50 -8.10
N PHE A 167 21.56 2.15 -9.12
CA PHE A 167 22.33 2.62 -10.28
C PHE A 167 23.04 3.93 -9.92
N LYS A 168 24.19 3.80 -9.27
CA LYS A 168 24.97 4.90 -8.69
C LYS A 168 26.34 5.00 -9.34
N CYS A 169 26.84 6.23 -9.48
CA CYS A 169 28.21 6.46 -9.93
C CYS A 169 29.20 5.79 -8.97
N PHE A 170 30.10 4.97 -9.50
CA PHE A 170 31.13 4.30 -8.69
C PHE A 170 32.06 5.28 -7.96
N LYS A 171 32.31 6.48 -8.50
CA LYS A 171 33.19 7.48 -7.89
C LYS A 171 32.49 8.29 -6.78
N CYS A 172 31.29 8.83 -7.03
CA CYS A 172 30.63 9.74 -6.08
C CYS A 172 29.41 9.16 -5.36
N SER A 173 28.99 7.93 -5.68
CA SER A 173 27.80 7.26 -5.11
C SER A 173 26.45 7.95 -5.36
N GLU A 174 26.43 9.05 -6.12
CA GLU A 174 25.18 9.70 -6.55
C GLU A 174 24.39 8.79 -7.51
N ILE A 175 23.07 8.82 -7.36
CA ILE A 175 22.15 8.08 -8.22
C ILE A 175 22.20 8.69 -9.62
N ILE A 176 22.45 7.86 -10.63
CA ILE A 176 22.35 8.24 -12.04
C ILE A 176 20.89 8.02 -12.44
N LYS A 177 20.15 9.10 -12.67
CA LYS A 177 18.73 9.03 -13.01
C LYS A 177 18.54 8.29 -14.34
N PRO A 178 17.40 7.58 -14.54
CA PRO A 178 17.06 7.00 -15.82
C PRO A 178 17.26 7.99 -16.98
N ASN A 179 17.75 7.50 -18.12
CA ASN A 179 18.07 8.27 -19.33
C ASN A 179 19.16 9.36 -19.17
N SER A 180 19.79 9.50 -18.00
CA SER A 180 20.93 10.40 -17.86
C SER A 180 22.18 9.79 -18.52
N PRO A 181 23.02 10.58 -19.21
CA PRO A 181 24.24 10.08 -19.81
C PRO A 181 25.22 9.60 -18.72
N TYR A 182 25.89 8.48 -18.99
CA TYR A 182 26.91 7.89 -18.12
C TYR A 182 27.97 7.17 -18.95
N SER A 183 29.14 6.99 -18.36
CA SER A 183 30.21 6.15 -18.90
C SER A 183 30.29 4.83 -18.13
N ILE A 184 30.80 3.78 -18.76
CA ILE A 184 31.07 2.51 -18.10
C ILE A 184 32.56 2.47 -17.74
N ASN A 185 32.88 2.27 -16.46
CA ASN A 185 34.23 1.92 -16.06
C ASN A 185 34.54 0.52 -16.60
N LYS A 186 35.47 0.41 -17.56
CA LYS A 186 35.78 -0.85 -18.26
C LYS A 186 36.45 -1.89 -17.36
N GLN A 187 37.10 -1.46 -16.28
CA GLN A 187 37.80 -2.36 -15.36
C GLN A 187 36.83 -3.01 -14.37
N THR A 188 35.91 -2.23 -13.80
CA THR A 188 34.96 -2.72 -12.78
C THR A 188 33.57 -3.04 -13.35
N ASN A 189 33.31 -2.69 -14.62
CA ASN A 189 32.00 -2.75 -15.25
C ASN A 189 30.91 -2.04 -14.41
N THR A 190 31.24 -0.87 -13.86
CA THR A 190 30.34 -0.03 -13.05
C THR A 190 30.08 1.32 -13.72
N PRO A 191 28.90 1.94 -13.54
CA PRO A 191 28.60 3.21 -14.16
C PRO A 191 29.32 4.38 -13.48
N SER A 192 29.66 5.43 -14.26
CA SER A 192 30.20 6.70 -13.79
C SER A 192 29.38 7.87 -14.36
N CYS A 193 29.01 8.83 -13.52
CA CYS A 193 28.27 10.01 -13.98
C CYS A 193 29.18 10.97 -14.76
N GLN A 194 28.60 11.86 -15.56
CA GLN A 194 29.36 12.82 -16.37
C GLN A 194 30.31 13.72 -15.56
N LYS A 195 29.93 14.08 -14.33
CA LYS A 195 30.76 14.91 -13.43
C LYS A 195 32.02 14.19 -12.94
N CYS A 196 32.02 12.86 -13.05
CA CYS A 196 33.07 11.99 -12.57
C CYS A 196 33.71 11.21 -13.72
N ASN A 197 33.43 11.55 -14.98
CA ASN A 197 34.09 10.92 -16.11
C ASN A 197 35.57 11.29 -16.10
#